data_AF-A0A352KX51-F1
#
_entry.id   AF-A0A352KX51-F1
#
_cell.length_a   1.000
_cell.length_b   1.000
_cell.length_c   1.000
_cell.angle_alpha   90.00
_cell.angle_beta   90.00
_cell.angle_gamma   90.00
#
_symmetry.space_group_name_H-M   'P 1'
#
loop_
_entity.id
_entity.type
_entity.pdbx_description
1 polymer ?
#
loop_
_entity_poly.entity_id
_entity_poly.type
_entity_poly.pdbx_seq_one_letter_code
_entity_poly.pdbx_strand_id
1 'polypeptide(L)' 'MMEEYDFSTGVRGKHYKSWRAGHTVVVTKAVGNIEQRHFTLQDGAVMLDPDLRARFPDSESVNMALRSLVQQG' A
#
# COMPACT_ATOMS: atom_id res chain seq x y z
N MET A 1 15.22 -1.90 16.23
CA MET A 1 14.75 -0.54 15.90
C MET A 1 15.15 0.34 17.06
N MET A 2 15.93 1.41 16.84
CA MET A 2 16.34 2.32 17.92
C MET A 2 15.11 3.07 18.45
N GLU A 3 15.07 3.37 19.75
CA GLU A 3 13.92 4.04 20.41
C GLU A 3 13.57 5.40 19.78
N GLU A 4 14.57 6.13 19.27
CA GLU A 4 14.39 7.40 18.56
C GLU A 4 13.62 7.29 17.22
N TYR A 5 13.40 6.07 16.72
CA TYR A 5 12.60 5.77 15.53
C TYR A 5 11.30 5.04 15.87
N ASP A 6 10.69 5.29 17.04
CA ASP A 6 9.32 4.81 17.31
C ASP A 6 8.27 5.65 16.57
N PHE A 7 7.70 5.06 15.52
CA PHE A 7 6.64 5.67 14.69
C PHE A 7 5.23 5.22 15.10
N SER A 8 5.06 4.60 16.28
CA SER A 8 3.76 4.08 16.76
C SER A 8 2.65 5.14 16.84
N THR A 9 3.02 6.40 17.05
CA THR A 9 2.08 7.55 17.13
C THR A 9 1.99 8.35 15.83
N GLY A 10 2.64 7.90 14.76
CA GLY A 10 2.71 8.61 13.49
C GLY A 10 1.35 8.77 12.81
N VAL A 11 0.96 10.01 12.52
CA VAL A 11 -0.27 10.31 11.77
C VAL A 11 0.06 10.46 10.28
N ARG A 12 -0.74 9.84 9.40
CA ARG A 12 -0.56 9.99 7.95
C ARG A 12 -0.74 11.46 7.55
N GLY A 13 0.30 12.04 6.97
CA GLY A 13 0.30 13.43 6.51
C GLY A 13 -0.57 13.66 5.26
N LYS A 14 -0.79 14.93 4.92
CA LYS A 14 -1.68 15.38 3.82
C LYS A 14 -1.40 14.77 2.44
N HIS A 15 -0.17 14.30 2.19
CA HIS A 15 0.25 13.73 0.91
C HIS A 15 0.12 12.20 0.82
N TYR A 16 -0.45 11.53 1.83
CA TYR A 16 -0.51 10.06 1.85
C TYR A 16 -1.31 9.47 0.68
N LYS A 17 -2.33 10.19 0.16
CA LYS A 17 -3.10 9.76 -1.01
C LYS A 17 -2.28 9.85 -2.29
N SER A 18 -1.53 10.94 -2.47
CA SER A 18 -0.65 11.13 -3.63
C SER A 18 0.48 10.09 -3.69
N TRP A 19 0.97 9.66 -2.54
CA TRP A 19 1.97 8.58 -2.46
C TRP A 19 1.46 7.23 -2.98
N ARG A 20 0.14 6.98 -2.91
CA ARG A 20 -0.49 5.75 -3.43
C ARG A 20 -0.51 5.67 -4.96
N ALA A 21 -0.24 6.77 -5.66
CA ALA A 21 -0.12 6.77 -7.12
C ALA A 21 1.08 5.94 -7.62
N GLY A 22 1.93 5.48 -6.70
CA GLY A 22 3.14 4.73 -7.02
C GLY A 22 4.33 5.66 -7.23
N HIS A 23 5.52 5.14 -6.97
CA HIS A 23 6.77 5.86 -7.12
C HIS A 23 7.90 4.87 -7.39
N THR A 24 8.85 5.30 -8.23
CA THR A 24 10.03 4.52 -8.56
C THR A 24 11.14 4.85 -7.56
N VAL A 25 11.63 3.85 -6.83
CA VAL A 25 12.80 4.00 -5.95
C VAL A 25 14.02 3.44 -6.66
N VAL A 26 15.00 4.30 -6.89
CA VAL A 26 16.31 3.91 -7.43
C VAL A 26 17.25 3.70 -6.25
N VAL A 27 17.63 2.45 -5.98
CA VAL A 27 18.59 2.13 -4.92
C VAL A 27 19.97 1.94 -5.56
N THR A 28 20.84 2.92 -5.40
CA THR A 28 22.23 2.83 -5.81
C THR A 28 23.02 2.14 -4.70
N LYS A 29 23.48 0.90 -4.93
CA LYS A 29 24.40 0.22 -4.01
C LYS A 29 25.84 0.69 -4.28
N ALA A 30 26.64 0.77 -3.23
CA ALA A 30 28.01 1.29 -3.24
C ALA A 30 28.98 0.57 -4.21
N VAL A 31 28.60 -0.57 -4.77
CA VAL A 31 29.35 -1.31 -5.79
C VAL A 31 28.51 -1.37 -7.07
N GLY A 32 28.48 -0.26 -7.81
CA GLY A 32 28.15 -0.16 -9.24
C GLY A 32 26.82 -0.70 -9.77
N ASN A 33 26.01 -1.36 -8.95
CA ASN A 33 24.79 -2.04 -9.38
C ASN A 33 23.58 -1.22 -8.95
N ILE A 34 22.87 -0.68 -9.94
CA ILE A 34 21.64 0.09 -9.74
C ILE A 34 20.48 -0.91 -9.71
N GLU A 35 19.93 -1.19 -8.53
CA GLU A 35 18.68 -1.94 -8.43
C GLU A 35 17.52 -0.95 -8.49
N GLN A 36 16.81 -0.91 -9.63
CA GLN A 36 15.51 -0.26 -9.70
C GLN A 36 14.46 -1.18 -9.08
N ARG A 37 13.87 -0.75 -7.95
CA ARG A 37 12.72 -1.43 -7.35
C ARG A 37 11.49 -0.56 -7.55
N HIS A 38 10.57 -1.07 -8.36
CA HIS A 38 9.24 -0.47 -8.53
C HIS A 38 8.38 -0.87 -7.32
N PHE A 39 8.08 0.10 -6.45
CA PHE A 39 7.12 -0.03 -5.34
C PHE A 39 5.72 0.44 -5.77
N THR A 40 5.36 0.24 -7.04
CA THR A 40 3.98 0.38 -7.51
C THR A 40 3.16 -0.83 -7.09
N LEU A 41 1.90 -0.61 -6.69
CA LEU A 41 0.90 -1.67 -6.71
C LEU A 41 0.92 -2.26 -8.12
N GLN A 42 1.02 -3.59 -8.24
CA GLN A 42 0.93 -4.25 -9.54
C GLN A 42 -0.37 -3.86 -10.25
N ASP A 43 -0.41 -3.94 -11.57
CA ASP A 43 -1.62 -3.62 -12.32
C ASP A 43 -2.84 -4.36 -11.75
N GLY A 44 -3.89 -3.61 -11.42
CA GLY A 44 -5.11 -4.12 -10.79
C GLY A 44 -5.09 -4.23 -9.27
N ALA A 45 -3.98 -3.94 -8.59
CA ALA A 45 -3.94 -3.95 -7.14
C ALA A 45 -4.49 -2.64 -6.55
N VAL A 46 -5.42 -2.76 -5.59
CA VAL A 46 -6.12 -1.65 -4.93
C VAL A 46 -5.74 -1.62 -3.45
N MET A 47 -5.27 -0.48 -2.97
CA MET A 47 -4.88 -0.31 -1.57
C MET A 47 -6.07 0.10 -0.72
N LEU A 48 -6.50 -0.79 0.17
CA LEU A 48 -7.56 -0.50 1.15
C LEU A 48 -7.10 0.54 2.18
N ASP A 49 -8.04 1.39 2.61
CA ASP A 49 -7.80 2.25 3.76
C ASP A 49 -7.76 1.42 5.07
N PRO A 50 -7.09 1.94 6.13
CA PRO A 50 -6.84 1.16 7.35
C PRO A 50 -8.11 0.68 8.07
N ASP A 51 -9.18 1.47 8.00
CA ASP A 51 -10.51 1.15 8.52
C ASP A 51 -11.16 -0.02 7.78
N LEU A 52 -10.98 -0.09 6.46
CA LEU A 52 -11.44 -1.20 5.64
C LEU A 52 -10.62 -2.47 5.89
N ARG A 53 -9.32 -2.35 6.13
CA ARG A 53 -8.46 -3.50 6.46
C ARG A 53 -8.86 -4.20 7.76
N ALA A 54 -9.42 -3.47 8.72
CA ALA A 54 -9.97 -4.08 9.94
C ALA A 54 -11.21 -4.96 9.67
N ARG A 55 -11.91 -4.72 8.56
CA ARG A 55 -13.12 -5.44 8.14
C ARG A 55 -12.86 -6.47 7.04
N PHE A 56 -11.84 -6.23 6.22
CA PHE A 56 -11.44 -7.04 5.08
C PHE A 56 -9.96 -7.44 5.25
N PRO A 57 -9.70 -8.60 5.90
CA PRO A 57 -8.34 -9.04 6.18
C PRO A 57 -7.55 -9.47 4.93
N ASP A 58 -8.25 -9.84 3.85
CA ASP A 58 -7.67 -10.35 2.61
C ASP A 58 -8.42 -9.90 1.34
N SER A 59 -7.86 -10.18 0.17
CA SER A 59 -8.49 -9.86 -1.12
C SER A 59 -9.72 -10.73 -1.43
N GLU A 60 -9.83 -11.92 -0.84
CA GLU A 60 -10.96 -12.83 -1.08
C GLU A 60 -12.25 -12.26 -0.48
N SER A 61 -12.19 -11.79 0.77
CA SER A 61 -13.29 -11.13 1.47
C SER A 61 -13.78 -9.86 0.76
N VAL A 62 -12.85 -9.04 0.23
CA VAL A 62 -13.20 -7.87 -0.60
C VAL A 62 -13.94 -8.28 -1.86
N ASN A 63 -13.38 -9.24 -2.61
CA ASN A 63 -13.94 -9.66 -3.89
C ASN A 63 -15.32 -10.33 -3.72
N MET A 64 -15.52 -11.08 -2.65
CA MET A 64 -16.83 -11.64 -2.31
C MET A 64 -17.87 -10.54 -2.08
N ALA A 65 -17.53 -9.50 -1.31
CA ALA A 65 -18.41 -8.37 -1.06
C ALA A 65 -18.76 -7.61 -2.35
N LEU A 66 -17.76 -7.33 -3.19
CA LEU A 66 -17.97 -6.66 -4.48
C LEU A 66 -18.85 -7.48 -5.43
N ARG A 67 -18.64 -8.80 -5.52
CA ARG A 67 -19.47 -9.69 -6.34
C ARG A 67 -20.92 -9.75 -5.85
N SER A 68 -21.12 -9.77 -4.53
CA SER A 68 -22.46 -9.71 -3.94
C SER A 68 -23.18 -8.41 -4.28
N LEU A 69 -22.47 -7.28 -4.26
CA LEU A 69 -23.01 -5.98 -4.63
C LEU A 69 -23.43 -5.92 -6.11
N VAL A 70 -22.62 -6.51 -6.99
CA VAL A 70 -22.93 -6.59 -8.44
C VAL A 70 -24.14 -7.48 -8.71
N GLN A 71 -24.37 -8.55 -7.93
CA GLN A 71 -25.55 -9.41 -8.08
C GLN A 71 -26.85 -8.78 -7.55
N GLN A 72 -26.76 -7.75 -6.69
CA GLN A 72 -27.91 -7.02 -6.16
C GLN A 72 -28.30 -5.81 -7.04
N GLY A 73 -27.50 -5.50 -8.06
CA GLY A 73 -27.71 -4.37 -8.98
C GLY A 73 -28.33 -4.77 -10.31
#